data_AF-A0A9X9M0S2-F1
#
_entry.id   AF-A0A9X9M0S2-F1
#
_cell.length_a   1.000
_cell.length_b   1.000
_cell.length_c   1.000
_cell.angle_alpha   90.00
_cell.angle_beta   90.00
_cell.angle_gamma   90.00
#
_symmetry.space_group_name_H-M   'P 1'
#
loop_
_entity.id
_entity.type
_entity.pdbx_description
1 polymer ?
#
loop_
_entity_poly.entity_id
_entity_poly.type
_entity_poly.pdbx_seq_one_letter_code
_entity_poly.pdbx_strand_id
1 'polypeptide(L)'
;MRHLPPPPRWFHGPLSRADAENLLSLCKAGSYLVRLSETSPQDCSLSLRSSQSFLHLKFGRTRENQFVLGQHSGPFASVPELVLHYSSRPLPVQGAEHLALLYPVVTQTP
;
A
#
# COMPACT_ATOMS: atom_id res chain seq x y z
N MET A 1 -24.34 16.54 7.96
CA MET A 1 -23.84 15.27 7.37
C MET A 1 -22.34 15.44 7.18
N ARG A 2 -21.50 14.61 7.82
CA ARG A 2 -20.04 14.69 7.62
C ARG A 2 -19.72 14.03 6.28
N HIS A 3 -19.43 14.83 5.25
CA HIS A 3 -18.89 14.30 4.01
C HIS A 3 -17.51 13.71 4.31
N LEU A 4 -17.36 12.40 4.16
CA LEU A 4 -16.05 11.75 4.20
C LEU A 4 -15.27 12.26 2.97
N PRO A 5 -13.99 12.65 3.10
CA PRO A 5 -13.18 12.95 1.92
C PRO A 5 -13.18 11.74 0.97
N PRO A 6 -13.07 11.98 -0.35
CA PRO A 6 -12.98 10.90 -1.32
C PRO A 6 -11.77 10.01 -1.00
N PRO A 7 -11.87 8.69 -1.25
CA PRO A 7 -10.76 7.79 -1.00
C PRO A 7 -9.53 8.20 -1.82
N PRO A 8 -8.31 7.93 -1.32
CA PRO A 8 -7.10 8.20 -2.08
C PRO A 8 -7.10 7.46 -3.41
N ARG A 9 -6.60 8.09 -4.48
CA ARG A 9 -6.62 7.50 -5.84
C ARG A 9 -5.84 6.19 -5.97
N TRP A 10 -4.88 5.94 -5.07
CA TRP A 10 -4.10 4.71 -4.99
C TRP A 10 -4.79 3.58 -4.22
N PHE A 11 -6.01 3.81 -3.70
CA PHE A 11 -6.78 2.79 -2.99
C PHE A 11 -7.79 2.13 -3.93
N HIS A 12 -7.63 0.83 -4.15
CA HIS A 12 -8.38 0.02 -5.13
C HIS A 12 -9.54 -0.77 -4.53
N GLY A 13 -9.80 -0.65 -3.22
CA GLY A 13 -10.87 -1.43 -2.59
C GLY A 13 -10.59 -2.94 -2.67
N PRO A 14 -11.63 -3.80 -2.85
CA PRO A 14 -11.46 -5.23 -3.05
C PRO A 14 -10.73 -5.51 -4.37
N LEU A 15 -9.45 -5.85 -4.29
CA LEU A 15 -8.62 -6.23 -5.43
C LEU A 15 -7.79 -7.45 -5.06
N SER A 16 -7.79 -8.46 -5.92
CA SER A 16 -7.03 -9.69 -5.69
C SER A 16 -5.53 -9.42 -5.75
N ARG A 17 -4.72 -10.31 -5.17
CA ARG A 17 -3.25 -10.21 -5.33
C ARG A 17 -2.87 -10.27 -6.80
N ALA A 18 -3.44 -11.23 -7.54
CA ALA A 18 -3.13 -11.46 -8.94
C ALA A 18 -3.49 -10.24 -9.82
N ASP A 19 -4.66 -9.63 -9.60
CA ASP A 19 -5.06 -8.44 -10.35
C ASP A 19 -4.16 -7.24 -10.03
N ALA A 20 -3.74 -7.10 -8.77
CA ALA A 20 -2.77 -6.08 -8.38
C ALA A 20 -1.42 -6.28 -9.11
N GLU A 21 -0.93 -7.51 -9.21
CA GLU A 21 0.29 -7.84 -9.96
C GLU A 21 0.11 -7.54 -11.46
N ASN A 22 -1.04 -7.87 -12.04
CA ASN A 22 -1.36 -7.57 -13.43
C ASN A 22 -1.29 -6.06 -13.71
N LEU A 23 -1.91 -5.23 -12.86
CA LEU A 23 -1.85 -3.77 -12.97
C LEU A 23 -0.42 -3.22 -12.84
N LEU A 24 0.39 -3.85 -11.97
CA LEU A 24 1.76 -3.43 -11.70
C LEU A 24 2.78 -3.98 -12.71
N SER A 25 2.44 -4.99 -13.49
CA SER A 25 3.36 -5.74 -14.35
C SER A 25 4.05 -4.87 -15.41
N LEU A 26 3.29 -3.94 -16.00
CA LEU A 26 3.77 -2.99 -17.02
C LEU A 26 4.26 -1.67 -16.41
N CYS A 27 4.23 -1.55 -15.08
CA CYS A 27 4.64 -0.35 -14.38
C CYS A 27 6.13 -0.40 -14.01
N LYS A 28 6.72 0.76 -13.74
CA LYS A 28 8.12 0.88 -13.30
C LYS A 28 8.30 0.51 -11.82
N ALA A 29 9.51 0.17 -11.43
CA ALA A 29 9.85 -0.06 -10.02
C ALA A 29 9.48 1.16 -9.15
N GLY A 30 8.96 0.91 -7.95
CA GLY A 30 8.41 1.94 -7.07
C GLY A 30 6.92 2.26 -7.34
N SER A 31 6.31 1.63 -8.35
CA SER A 31 4.86 1.78 -8.58
C SER A 31 4.08 0.94 -7.58
N TYR A 32 3.01 1.50 -7.02
CA TYR A 32 2.29 0.86 -5.92
C TYR A 32 0.79 1.12 -5.95
N LEU A 33 0.06 0.27 -5.26
CA LEU A 33 -1.36 0.45 -4.94
C LEU A 33 -1.69 -0.17 -3.58
N VAL A 34 -2.77 0.31 -2.95
CA VAL A 34 -3.33 -0.28 -1.74
C VAL A 34 -4.65 -0.93 -2.08
N ARG A 35 -4.85 -2.15 -1.56
CA ARG A 35 -6.06 -2.96 -1.74
C ARG A 35 -6.56 -3.47 -0.40
N LEU A 36 -7.83 -3.86 -0.33
CA LEU A 36 -8.34 -4.66 0.78
C LEU A 36 -7.75 -6.08 0.70
N SER A 37 -7.53 -6.69 1.85
CA SER A 37 -7.03 -8.05 1.92
C SER A 37 -8.12 -9.04 1.50
N GLU A 38 -7.76 -10.00 0.65
CA GLU A 38 -8.65 -11.08 0.22
C GLU A 38 -9.10 -11.98 1.37
N THR A 39 -8.23 -12.16 2.38
CA THR A 39 -8.46 -13.07 3.50
C THR A 39 -9.07 -12.37 4.71
N SER A 40 -8.95 -11.04 4.78
CA SER A 40 -9.26 -10.25 5.98
C SER A 40 -9.89 -8.92 5.53
N PRO A 41 -11.22 -8.84 5.35
CA PRO A 41 -11.88 -7.68 4.74
C PRO A 41 -11.67 -6.35 5.48
N GLN A 42 -11.28 -6.42 6.75
CA GLN A 42 -10.98 -5.25 7.59
C GLN A 42 -9.53 -4.75 7.43
N ASP A 43 -8.66 -5.56 6.82
CA ASP A 43 -7.25 -5.27 6.65
C ASP A 43 -6.96 -4.77 5.24
N CYS A 44 -6.00 -3.85 5.15
CA CYS A 44 -5.45 -3.40 3.89
C CYS A 44 -4.15 -4.16 3.59
N SER A 45 -3.77 -4.21 2.31
CA SER A 45 -2.48 -4.67 1.83
C SER A 45 -1.92 -3.67 0.82
N LEU A 46 -0.62 -3.43 0.89
CA LEU A 46 0.14 -2.68 -0.10
C LEU A 46 0.73 -3.66 -1.10
N SER A 47 0.52 -3.42 -2.39
CA SER A 47 1.20 -4.11 -3.49
C SER A 47 2.14 -3.12 -4.18
N LEU A 48 3.40 -3.52 -4.41
CA LEU A 48 4.46 -2.68 -4.95
C LEU A 48 5.23 -3.42 -6.04
N ARG A 49 5.55 -2.74 -7.13
CA ARG A 49 6.46 -3.22 -8.17
C ARG A 49 7.92 -3.00 -7.76
N SER A 50 8.70 -4.07 -7.67
CA SER A 50 10.16 -4.00 -7.62
C SER A 50 10.75 -4.18 -9.03
N SER A 51 12.07 -4.07 -9.17
CA SER A 51 12.75 -4.24 -10.47
C SER A 51 12.58 -5.64 -11.06
N GLN A 52 12.40 -6.67 -10.22
CA GLN A 52 12.37 -8.07 -10.64
C GLN A 52 11.09 -8.82 -10.25
N SER A 53 10.30 -8.29 -9.30
CA SER A 53 9.14 -9.00 -8.76
C SER A 53 8.09 -8.01 -8.19
N PHE A 54 7.22 -8.49 -7.32
CA PHE A 54 6.24 -7.71 -6.58
C PHE A 54 6.44 -7.92 -5.08
N LEU A 55 6.23 -6.86 -4.31
CA LEU A 55 6.27 -6.88 -2.86
C LEU A 55 4.86 -6.64 -2.33
N HIS A 56 4.41 -7.51 -1.41
CA HIS A 56 3.11 -7.40 -0.76
C HIS A 56 3.27 -7.27 0.75
N LEU A 57 2.81 -6.16 1.30
CA LEU A 57 2.90 -5.87 2.73
C LEU A 57 1.51 -5.72 3.31
N LYS A 58 1.28 -6.31 4.49
CA LYS A 58 0.02 -6.13 5.22
C LYS A 58 0.12 -4.90 6.11
N PHE A 59 -0.96 -4.12 6.14
CA PHE A 59 -1.11 -3.08 7.15
C PHE A 59 -1.53 -3.76 8.45
N GLY A 60 -0.69 -3.65 9.47
CA GLY A 60 -1.03 -4.05 10.83
C GLY A 60 -1.69 -2.91 11.58
N ARG A 61 -2.41 -3.27 12.65
CA ARG A 61 -3.00 -2.31 13.59
C ARG A 61 -2.43 -2.55 14.99
N THR A 62 -1.98 -1.50 15.65
CA THR A 62 -1.50 -1.59 17.03
C THR A 62 -2.67 -1.58 18.02
N ARG A 63 -2.40 -1.81 19.31
CA ARG A 63 -3.41 -1.78 20.38
C ARG A 63 -3.99 -0.38 20.56
N GLU A 64 -3.21 0.64 20.23
CA GLU A 64 -3.55 2.07 20.26
C GLU A 64 -4.26 2.53 18.98
N ASN A 65 -4.72 1.58 18.15
CA ASN A 65 -5.50 1.84 16.94
C ASN A 65 -4.72 2.54 15.81
N GLN A 66 -3.38 2.52 15.86
CA GLN A 66 -2.48 3.08 14.85
C GLN A 66 -2.13 2.05 13.78
N PHE A 67 -1.67 2.51 12.61
CA PHE A 67 -1.30 1.67 11.47
C PHE A 67 0.21 1.48 11.37
N VAL A 68 0.63 0.26 11.06
CA VAL A 68 2.04 -0.10 10.83
C VAL A 68 2.18 -0.89 9.52
N LEU A 69 3.33 -0.77 8.85
CA LEU A 69 3.66 -1.52 7.63
C LEU A 69 4.69 -2.63 7.94
N GLY A 70 4.21 -3.84 8.23
CA GLY A 70 5.08 -4.92 8.69
C GLY A 70 5.63 -4.69 10.11
N GLN A 71 6.68 -5.44 10.47
CA GLN A 71 7.20 -5.48 11.85
C GLN A 71 8.16 -4.34 12.20
N HIS A 72 8.84 -3.74 11.22
CA HIS A 72 9.87 -2.71 11.44
C HIS A 72 9.37 -1.28 11.15
N SER A 73 8.08 -1.11 10.86
CA SER A 73 7.49 0.20 10.66
C SER A 73 7.14 0.84 12.00
N GLY A 74 7.38 2.15 12.12
CA GLY A 74 6.76 2.96 13.16
C GLY A 74 5.23 3.02 12.99
N PRO A 75 4.49 3.38 14.06
CA PRO A 75 3.04 3.56 14.00
C PRO A 75 2.65 4.91 13.39
N PHE A 76 1.54 4.93 12.66
CA PHE A 76 0.96 6.10 11.98
C PHE A 76 -0.52 6.26 12.33
N ALA A 77 -1.05 7.48 12.30
CA ALA A 77 -2.45 7.72 12.63
C ALA A 77 -3.40 7.21 11.53
N SER A 78 -2.92 7.11 10.29
CA SER A 78 -3.72 6.65 9.15
C SER A 78 -2.88 6.01 8.04
N VAL A 79 -3.51 5.18 7.20
CA VAL A 79 -2.87 4.60 6.00
C VAL A 79 -2.34 5.68 5.04
N PRO A 80 -3.06 6.77 4.74
CA PRO A 80 -2.51 7.84 3.89
C PRO A 80 -1.25 8.50 4.44
N GLU A 81 -1.16 8.71 5.75
CA GLU A 81 0.03 9.27 6.39
C GLU A 81 1.23 8.33 6.28
N LEU A 82 1.01 7.04 6.51
CA LEU A 82 2.02 6.00 6.33
C LEU A 82 2.51 5.95 4.87
N VAL A 83 1.60 6.00 3.90
CA VAL A 83 1.94 6.03 2.47
C VAL A 83 2.75 7.27 2.13
N LEU A 84 2.37 8.44 2.66
CA LEU A 84 3.10 9.69 2.48
C LEU A 84 4.51 9.61 3.10
N HIS A 85 4.67 8.95 4.25
CA HIS A 85 5.96 8.79 4.89
C HIS A 85 6.93 7.99 4.01
N TYR A 86 6.48 6.83 3.50
CA TYR A 86 7.31 5.95 2.66
C TYR A 86 7.35 6.35 1.18
N SER A 87 6.72 7.46 0.77
CA SER A 87 6.93 8.03 -0.57
C SER A 87 8.27 8.74 -0.71
N SER A 88 8.87 9.15 0.41
CA SER A 88 10.15 9.86 0.48
C SER A 88 11.23 9.08 1.25
N ARG A 89 10.92 7.87 1.72
CA ARG A 89 11.78 7.06 2.58
C ARG A 89 11.78 5.59 2.17
N PRO A 90 12.92 4.89 2.32
CA PRO A 90 13.02 3.43 2.28
C PRO A 90 11.90 2.69 3.00
N LEU A 91 11.42 1.62 2.38
CA LEU A 91 10.53 0.68 3.05
C LEU A 91 11.28 -0.12 4.13
N PRO A 92 10.60 -0.44 5.25
CA PRO A 92 11.22 -1.12 6.38
C PRO A 92 11.23 -2.65 6.16
N VAL A 93 11.69 -3.07 4.98
CA VAL A 93 11.62 -4.45 4.51
C VAL A 93 12.99 -4.89 4.02
N GLN A 94 13.52 -5.95 4.65
CA GLN A 94 14.82 -6.50 4.31
C GLN A 94 14.88 -6.90 2.83
N GLY A 95 15.88 -6.42 2.10
CA GLY A 95 16.03 -6.63 0.66
C GLY A 95 15.23 -5.67 -0.24
N ALA A 96 14.33 -4.86 0.33
CA ALA A 96 13.57 -3.83 -0.37
C ALA A 96 13.80 -2.41 0.20
N GLU A 97 14.88 -2.24 0.96
CA GLU A 97 15.27 -0.97 1.61
C GLU A 97 15.61 0.14 0.60
N HIS A 98 15.85 -0.21 -0.66
CA HIS A 98 16.06 0.76 -1.73
C HIS A 98 14.74 1.22 -2.38
N LEU A 99 13.61 0.61 -2.03
CA LEU A 99 12.30 0.93 -2.61
C LEU A 99 11.54 1.93 -1.75
N ALA A 100 10.77 2.78 -2.43
CA ALA A 100 9.86 3.75 -1.86
C ALA A 100 8.54 3.76 -2.66
N LEU A 101 7.50 4.36 -2.09
CA LEU A 101 6.17 4.48 -2.69
C LEU A 101 6.12 5.67 -3.65
N LEU A 102 6.78 5.54 -4.79
CA LEU A 102 7.06 6.65 -5.70
C LEU A 102 5.92 6.95 -6.66
N TYR A 103 5.28 5.91 -7.20
CA TYR A 103 4.33 6.06 -8.30
C TYR A 103 2.98 5.41 -7.96
N PRO A 104 1.99 6.18 -7.47
CA PRO A 104 0.67 5.63 -7.20
C PRO A 104 -0.01 5.19 -8.49
N VAL A 105 -0.41 3.92 -8.58
CA VAL A 105 -1.29 3.42 -9.64
C VAL A 105 -2.71 3.81 -9.27
N VAL A 106 -3.32 4.64 -10.11
CA VAL A 106 -4.67 5.15 -9.87
C VAL A 106 -5.71 4.08 -10.18
N THR A 107 -6.77 4.03 -9.39
CA THR A 107 -7.97 3.27 -9.73
C THR A 107 -8.54 3.77 -11.05
N GLN A 108 -8.59 2.90 -12.05
CA GLN A 108 -9.44 3.14 -13.20
C GLN A 108 -10.87 2.89 -12.74
N THR A 109 -11.53 3.96 -12.32
CA THR A 109 -12.98 3.95 -12.19
C THR A 109 -13.53 4.01 -13.61
N PRO A 110 -14.33 3.03 -14.08
CA PRO A 110 -14.99 3.12 -15.37
C PRO A 110 -15.96 4.32 -15.42
#